data_AF-A0A7S3X2T4-F1
#
_entry.id   AF-A0A7S3X2T4-F1
#
_cell.length_a   1.000
_cell.length_b   1.000
_cell.length_c   1.000
_cell.angle_alpha   90.00
_cell.angle_beta   90.00
_cell.angle_gamma   90.00
#
_symmetry.space_group_name_H-M   'P 1'
#
loop_
_entity.id
_entity.type
_entity.pdbx_description
1 polymer ?
#
loop_
_entity_poly.entity_id
_entity_poly.type
_entity_poly.pdbx_seq_one_letter_code
_entity_poly.pdbx_strand_id
1 'polypeptide(L)'
;AAAVSGSHGLTGDDNCGQCFELRFTDERHPNAPYDPWGGSHPKLVGKAMIVQVTNIGYDVNGEHSFDLQIPGAGQGAFSNGCTAQFPNYAVGDFDCDTLYGGCNDISGCDRLPLQLQEGCKWRYNWYHWLEDGARSNNPYVAFRRVQCPEQITAVTGSTPLDDASHPVINLADFRQAPGVATSAQPASGCVRIACR
;
A
#
# COMPACT_ATOMS: atom_id res chain seq x y z
N ALA A 1 5.88 3.29 0.14
CA ALA A 1 5.22 4.59 -0.10
C ALA A 1 3.77 4.34 -0.50
N ALA A 2 2.89 5.33 -0.33
CA ALA A 2 1.49 5.24 -0.73
C ALA A 2 1.02 6.54 -1.41
N ALA A 3 0.00 6.44 -2.24
CA ALA A 3 -0.87 7.56 -2.58
C ALA A 3 -2.15 7.49 -1.75
N VAL A 4 -2.75 8.63 -1.42
CA VAL A 4 -3.99 8.69 -0.61
C VAL A 4 -5.11 9.42 -1.34
N SER A 5 -6.34 9.03 -1.05
CA SER A 5 -7.57 9.74 -1.47
C SER A 5 -8.69 9.56 -0.44
N GLY A 6 -9.69 10.46 -0.45
CA GLY A 6 -10.88 10.37 0.39
C GLY A 6 -11.55 11.72 0.62
N SER A 7 -12.83 11.72 1.02
CA SER A 7 -13.59 12.94 1.34
C SER A 7 -13.39 13.43 2.78
N HIS A 8 -12.75 12.61 3.64
CA HIS A 8 -12.55 12.91 5.05
C HIS A 8 -11.10 12.55 5.46
N GLY A 9 -10.42 13.41 6.22
CA GLY A 9 -9.17 13.10 6.93
C GLY A 9 -7.88 12.93 6.11
N LEU A 10 -7.94 12.54 4.84
CA LEU A 10 -6.82 12.46 3.91
C LEU A 10 -6.99 13.50 2.78
N THR A 11 -7.08 14.78 3.15
CA THR A 11 -7.24 15.92 2.24
C THR A 11 -5.96 16.22 1.43
N GLY A 12 -5.71 15.45 0.37
CA GLY A 12 -4.73 15.79 -0.67
C GLY A 12 -3.35 16.20 -0.13
N ASP A 13 -2.87 17.37 -0.59
CA ASP A 13 -1.53 17.93 -0.34
C ASP A 13 -1.17 18.03 1.14
N ASP A 14 -2.15 18.18 2.04
CA ASP A 14 -1.91 18.30 3.47
C ASP A 14 -1.21 17.05 4.06
N ASN A 15 -1.39 15.89 3.40
CA ASN A 15 -0.84 14.61 3.86
C ASN A 15 0.50 14.26 3.22
N CYS A 16 0.99 15.07 2.28
CA CYS A 16 2.26 14.82 1.61
C CYS A 16 3.41 14.71 2.63
N GLY A 17 4.21 13.65 2.50
CA GLY A 17 5.32 13.35 3.40
C GLY A 17 4.92 12.74 4.74
N GLN A 18 3.63 12.72 5.11
CA GLN A 18 3.19 12.15 6.38
C GLN A 18 3.28 10.62 6.39
N CYS A 19 3.51 10.05 7.58
CA CYS A 19 3.54 8.61 7.77
C CYS A 19 2.31 8.07 8.50
N PHE A 20 1.89 6.89 8.08
CA PHE A 20 0.76 6.17 8.64
C PHE A 20 1.15 4.73 8.93
N GLU A 21 0.70 4.25 10.09
CA GLU A 21 0.66 2.82 10.37
C GLU A 21 -0.62 2.24 9.80
N LEU A 22 -0.48 1.23 8.95
CA LEU A 22 -1.59 0.46 8.41
C LEU A 22 -1.59 -0.92 9.05
N ARG A 23 -2.64 -1.24 9.80
CA ARG A 23 -2.84 -2.55 10.43
C ARG A 23 -3.85 -3.35 9.63
N PHE A 24 -3.40 -4.47 9.08
CA PHE A 24 -4.20 -5.37 8.27
C PHE A 24 -5.33 -6.02 9.08
N THR A 25 -6.56 -5.91 8.58
CA THR A 25 -7.75 -6.50 9.20
C THR A 25 -8.25 -7.70 8.39
N ASP A 26 -9.13 -8.50 8.97
CA ASP A 26 -9.86 -9.58 8.28
C ASP A 26 -11.21 -9.11 7.70
N GLU A 27 -11.50 -7.80 7.79
CA GLU A 27 -12.73 -7.17 7.29
C GLU A 27 -12.84 -7.32 5.77
N ARG A 28 -13.97 -7.87 5.31
CA ARG A 28 -14.26 -8.13 3.90
C ARG A 28 -15.08 -7.00 3.29
N HIS A 29 -15.05 -6.89 1.96
CA HIS A 29 -15.93 -5.98 1.24
C HIS A 29 -17.40 -6.30 1.53
N PRO A 30 -18.24 -5.29 1.81
CA PRO A 30 -19.62 -5.50 2.25
C PRO A 30 -20.52 -6.04 1.12
N ASN A 31 -20.10 -5.90 -0.14
CA ASN A 31 -20.89 -6.24 -1.33
C ASN A 31 -20.70 -7.70 -1.79
N ALA A 32 -20.50 -8.64 -0.88
CA ALA A 32 -20.57 -10.06 -1.22
C ALA A 32 -21.97 -10.40 -1.79
N PRO A 33 -22.09 -11.18 -2.89
CA PRO A 33 -21.06 -11.95 -3.58
C PRO A 33 -20.38 -11.23 -4.77
N TYR A 34 -20.69 -9.96 -5.04
CA TYR A 34 -20.17 -9.23 -6.20
C TYR A 34 -18.68 -8.89 -6.07
N ASP A 35 -18.24 -8.64 -4.83
CA ASP A 35 -16.83 -8.47 -4.46
C ASP A 35 -16.45 -9.55 -3.43
N PRO A 36 -16.21 -10.81 -3.86
CA PRO A 36 -15.90 -11.91 -2.93
C PRO A 36 -14.50 -11.83 -2.31
N TRP A 37 -13.70 -10.85 -2.75
CA TRP A 37 -12.38 -10.53 -2.22
C TRP A 37 -12.45 -9.54 -1.04
N GLY A 38 -11.29 -9.09 -0.55
CA GLY A 38 -11.19 -8.24 0.63
C GLY A 38 -10.97 -9.03 1.92
N GLY A 39 -10.50 -8.30 2.93
CA GLY A 39 -9.86 -8.84 4.12
C GLY A 39 -8.42 -9.25 3.82
N SER A 40 -7.55 -9.24 4.81
CA SER A 40 -6.16 -9.62 4.59
C SER A 40 -5.99 -11.14 4.63
N HIS A 41 -5.00 -11.68 3.91
CA HIS A 41 -4.58 -13.06 4.08
C HIS A 41 -4.35 -13.38 5.58
N PRO A 42 -4.69 -14.58 6.11
CA PRO A 42 -4.56 -14.87 7.54
C PRO A 42 -3.18 -14.61 8.14
N LYS A 43 -2.11 -14.76 7.34
CA LYS A 43 -0.73 -14.43 7.77
C LYS A 43 -0.48 -12.92 7.86
N LEU A 44 -1.29 -12.09 7.22
CA LEU A 44 -1.23 -10.63 7.30
C LEU A 44 -2.08 -10.04 8.41
N VAL A 45 -3.22 -10.65 8.76
CA VAL A 45 -4.14 -10.10 9.76
C VAL A 45 -3.40 -9.80 11.07
N GLY A 46 -3.52 -8.56 11.55
CA GLY A 46 -2.85 -8.08 12.76
C GLY A 46 -1.40 -7.62 12.56
N LYS A 47 -0.76 -7.93 11.42
CA LYS A 47 0.50 -7.27 11.05
C LYS A 47 0.24 -5.80 10.72
N ALA A 48 1.30 -5.03 10.80
CA ALA A 48 1.28 -3.63 10.45
C ALA A 48 2.40 -3.28 9.46
N MET A 49 2.13 -2.25 8.66
CA MET A 49 3.03 -1.68 7.67
C MET A 49 3.06 -0.17 7.86
N ILE A 50 4.24 0.41 7.94
CA ILE A 50 4.38 1.87 7.95
C ILE A 50 4.56 2.35 6.52
N VAL A 51 3.76 3.33 6.11
CA VAL A 51 3.85 3.96 4.79
C VAL A 51 4.06 5.45 4.94
N GLN A 52 4.85 6.04 4.04
CA GLN A 52 4.85 7.48 3.81
C GLN A 52 4.05 7.81 2.56
N VAL A 53 3.22 8.85 2.66
CA VAL A 53 2.47 9.40 1.54
C VAL A 53 3.42 10.21 0.66
N THR A 54 3.59 9.79 -0.59
CA THR A 54 4.49 10.48 -1.54
C THR A 54 3.77 10.97 -2.79
N ASN A 55 2.47 10.68 -2.91
CA ASN A 55 1.66 11.07 -4.05
C ASN A 55 0.18 11.16 -3.62
N ILE A 56 -0.69 11.71 -4.47
CA ILE A 56 -2.13 11.83 -4.23
C ILE A 56 -2.86 11.16 -5.38
N GLY A 57 -3.89 10.38 -5.03
CA GLY A 57 -4.81 9.75 -5.98
C GLY A 57 -6.12 10.54 -6.04
N TYR A 58 -6.71 10.67 -7.23
CA TYR A 58 -8.00 11.33 -7.42
C TYR A 58 -9.12 10.36 -7.85
N ASP A 59 -8.78 9.09 -8.12
CA ASP A 59 -9.65 8.13 -8.83
C ASP A 59 -10.41 7.17 -7.89
N VAL A 60 -10.30 7.35 -6.57
CA VAL A 60 -10.96 6.47 -5.61
C VAL A 60 -11.91 7.25 -4.72
N ASN A 61 -13.20 6.92 -4.84
CA ASN A 61 -14.28 7.39 -3.98
C ASN A 61 -14.48 6.37 -2.84
N GLY A 62 -14.40 6.85 -1.59
CA GLY A 62 -14.53 6.11 -0.33
C GLY A 62 -14.13 7.00 0.84
N GLU A 63 -14.42 6.60 2.09
CA GLU A 63 -14.07 7.44 3.26
C GLU A 63 -12.56 7.69 3.33
N HIS A 64 -11.74 6.65 3.12
CA HIS A 64 -10.27 6.71 3.09
C HIS A 64 -9.67 5.60 2.19
N SER A 65 -8.65 5.90 1.38
CA SER A 65 -7.90 4.89 0.63
C SER A 65 -6.39 5.11 0.59
N PHE A 66 -5.63 4.02 0.53
CA PHE A 66 -4.17 3.99 0.38
C PHE A 66 -3.78 3.16 -0.85
N ASP A 67 -3.33 3.79 -1.92
CA ASP A 67 -2.71 3.15 -3.09
C ASP A 67 -1.23 2.84 -2.77
N LEU A 68 -0.91 1.59 -2.45
CA LEU A 68 0.47 1.16 -2.18
C LEU A 68 1.29 1.07 -3.47
N GLN A 69 2.39 1.82 -3.52
CA GLN A 69 3.35 1.81 -4.61
C GLN A 69 4.16 0.51 -4.61
N ILE A 70 3.74 -0.43 -5.45
CA ILE A 70 4.33 -1.77 -5.57
C ILE A 70 4.66 -2.03 -7.05
N PRO A 71 5.93 -2.22 -7.44
CA PRO A 71 6.28 -2.56 -8.82
C PRO A 71 5.56 -3.82 -9.31
N GLY A 72 5.10 -3.84 -10.56
CA GLY A 72 4.33 -4.96 -11.10
C GLY A 72 2.83 -4.92 -10.78
N ALA A 73 2.35 -3.91 -10.04
CA ALA A 73 0.96 -3.81 -9.58
C ALA A 73 -0.05 -3.19 -10.57
N GLY A 74 0.40 -2.80 -11.76
CA GLY A 74 -0.41 -2.03 -12.71
C GLY A 74 -0.02 -0.56 -12.71
N GLN A 75 0.17 0.00 -13.90
CA GLN A 75 0.50 1.41 -14.13
C GLN A 75 -0.71 2.34 -14.04
N GLY A 76 -1.93 1.77 -14.04
CA GLY A 76 -3.19 2.50 -13.98
C GLY A 76 -3.38 3.43 -15.18
N ALA A 77 -3.87 4.64 -14.91
CA ALA A 77 -4.24 5.61 -15.94
C ALA A 77 -3.04 6.22 -16.69
N PHE A 78 -1.82 6.10 -16.17
CA PHE A 78 -0.61 6.74 -16.71
C PHE A 78 0.45 5.70 -17.09
N SER A 79 0.25 5.03 -18.23
CA SER A 79 1.09 3.89 -18.67
C SER A 79 2.35 4.25 -19.46
N ASN A 80 2.69 5.54 -19.57
CA ASN A 80 3.86 6.01 -20.31
C ASN A 80 5.06 6.40 -19.41
N GLY A 81 4.86 6.54 -18.10
CA GLY A 81 5.92 6.96 -17.18
C GLY A 81 7.06 5.95 -17.09
N CYS A 82 6.72 4.67 -16.92
CA CYS A 82 7.72 3.61 -16.76
C CYS A 82 8.59 3.43 -18.01
N THR A 83 7.98 3.44 -19.20
CA THR A 83 8.73 3.29 -20.47
C THR A 83 9.55 4.53 -20.82
N ALA A 84 9.11 5.73 -20.41
CA ALA A 84 9.93 6.93 -20.52
C ALA A 84 11.18 6.86 -19.62
N GLN A 85 11.07 6.28 -18.42
CA GLN A 85 12.20 6.06 -17.50
C GLN A 85 13.10 4.90 -17.93
N PHE A 86 12.52 3.86 -18.54
CA PHE A 86 13.17 2.62 -18.93
C PHE A 86 12.97 2.35 -20.43
N PRO A 87 13.69 3.05 -21.31
CA PRO A 87 13.42 3.06 -22.76
C PRO A 87 13.64 1.71 -23.46
N ASN A 88 14.30 0.75 -22.80
CA ASN A 88 14.54 -0.60 -23.33
C ASN A 88 13.46 -1.63 -22.94
N TYR A 89 12.40 -1.20 -22.25
CA TYR A 89 11.31 -2.07 -21.78
C TYR A 89 10.01 -1.72 -22.49
N ALA A 90 9.15 -2.71 -22.71
CA ALA A 90 7.81 -2.48 -23.25
C ALA A 90 6.84 -2.07 -22.13
N VAL A 91 5.74 -1.41 -22.49
CA VAL A 91 4.70 -0.98 -21.52
C VAL A 91 4.21 -2.17 -20.68
N GLY A 92 3.95 -3.31 -21.31
CA GLY A 92 3.46 -4.51 -20.64
C GLY A 92 4.46 -5.20 -19.72
N ASP A 93 5.75 -4.88 -19.80
CA ASP A 93 6.75 -5.46 -18.89
C ASP A 93 6.58 -4.99 -17.45
N PHE A 94 5.93 -3.84 -17.25
CA PHE A 94 5.72 -3.24 -15.94
C PHE A 94 4.51 -3.78 -15.18
N ASP A 95 3.61 -4.50 -15.85
CA ASP A 95 2.33 -4.91 -15.28
C ASP A 95 1.70 -6.16 -15.91
N CYS A 96 2.46 -6.91 -16.70
CA CYS A 96 1.97 -8.10 -17.41
C CYS A 96 0.77 -7.81 -18.31
N ASP A 97 0.82 -6.69 -19.02
CA ASP A 97 -0.22 -6.22 -19.94
C ASP A 97 -1.58 -5.97 -19.23
N THR A 98 -1.54 -5.82 -17.90
CA THR A 98 -2.71 -5.69 -17.02
C THR A 98 -2.61 -4.35 -16.28
N LEU A 99 -3.08 -3.28 -16.92
CA LEU A 99 -2.94 -1.91 -16.44
C LEU A 99 -3.44 -1.68 -14.99
N TYR A 100 -4.48 -2.40 -14.57
CA TYR A 100 -5.04 -2.31 -13.23
C TYR A 100 -4.94 -3.66 -12.53
N GLY A 101 -4.18 -3.73 -11.44
CA GLY A 101 -3.92 -4.98 -10.70
C GLY A 101 -2.63 -5.70 -11.12
N GLY A 102 -2.13 -5.44 -12.33
CA GLY A 102 -0.81 -5.88 -12.77
C GLY A 102 -0.64 -7.40 -12.84
N CYS A 103 0.60 -7.84 -12.63
CA CYS A 103 0.97 -9.24 -12.67
C CYS A 103 0.25 -10.05 -11.58
N ASN A 104 -0.22 -11.25 -11.95
CA ASN A 104 -0.88 -12.19 -11.02
C ASN A 104 0.10 -13.16 -10.36
N ASP A 105 1.32 -13.28 -10.86
CA ASP A 105 2.32 -14.25 -10.38
C ASP A 105 3.70 -13.61 -10.20
N ILE A 106 4.46 -14.14 -9.24
CA ILE A 106 5.80 -13.67 -8.89
C ILE A 106 6.78 -13.76 -10.06
N SER A 107 6.59 -14.69 -11.01
CA SER A 107 7.42 -14.78 -12.22
C SER A 107 7.31 -13.54 -13.09
N GLY A 108 6.22 -12.76 -12.98
CA GLY A 108 6.07 -11.47 -13.64
C GLY A 108 7.13 -10.46 -13.21
N CYS A 109 7.70 -10.61 -12.02
CA CYS A 109 8.76 -9.72 -11.52
C CYS A 109 10.04 -9.81 -12.37
N ASP A 110 10.31 -10.94 -13.02
CA ASP A 110 11.52 -11.10 -13.84
C ASP A 110 11.48 -10.28 -15.14
N ARG A 111 10.31 -9.74 -15.52
CA ARG A 111 10.13 -8.80 -16.64
C ARG A 111 10.58 -7.38 -16.29
N LEU A 112 10.64 -7.04 -15.00
CA LEU A 112 10.95 -5.69 -14.53
C LEU A 112 12.47 -5.41 -14.53
N PRO A 113 12.87 -4.14 -14.65
CA PRO A 113 14.23 -3.71 -14.33
C PRO A 113 14.70 -4.24 -12.98
N LEU A 114 15.96 -4.67 -12.89
CA LEU A 114 16.52 -5.34 -11.71
C LEU A 114 16.22 -4.62 -10.39
N GLN A 115 16.34 -3.29 -10.38
CA GLN A 115 16.07 -2.44 -9.21
C GLN A 115 14.60 -2.41 -8.73
N LEU A 116 13.65 -2.89 -9.54
CA LEU A 116 12.23 -2.96 -9.20
C LEU A 116 11.79 -4.37 -8.76
N GLN A 117 12.61 -5.38 -9.01
CA GLN A 117 12.21 -6.78 -8.82
C GLN A 117 11.96 -7.14 -7.35
N GLU A 118 12.77 -6.65 -6.42
CA GLU A 118 12.60 -6.98 -5.00
C GLU A 118 11.31 -6.36 -4.42
N GLY A 119 10.98 -5.14 -4.84
CA GLY A 119 9.69 -4.51 -4.51
C GLY A 119 8.50 -5.28 -5.11
N CYS A 120 8.64 -5.79 -6.33
CA CYS A 120 7.63 -6.66 -6.94
C CYS A 120 7.48 -7.97 -6.17
N LYS A 121 8.58 -8.65 -5.85
CA LYS A 121 8.57 -9.95 -5.12
C LYS A 121 7.99 -9.81 -3.71
N TRP A 122 8.19 -8.66 -3.06
CA TRP A 122 7.56 -8.37 -1.76
C TRP A 122 6.03 -8.53 -1.79
N ARG A 123 5.38 -8.16 -2.91
CA ARG A 123 3.93 -8.28 -3.13
C ARG A 123 3.42 -9.71 -2.91
N TYR A 124 4.23 -10.69 -3.30
CA TYR A 124 3.87 -12.11 -3.22
C TYR A 124 4.38 -12.71 -1.90
N ASN A 125 5.63 -12.43 -1.54
CA ASN A 125 6.28 -13.09 -0.40
C ASN A 125 5.78 -12.62 0.97
N TRP A 126 5.61 -11.30 1.14
CA TRP A 126 5.20 -10.73 2.42
C TRP A 126 3.73 -10.36 2.42
N TYR A 127 3.26 -9.76 1.32
CA TYR A 127 1.89 -9.27 1.20
C TYR A 127 0.88 -10.35 0.77
N HIS A 128 1.35 -11.55 0.39
CA HIS A 128 0.47 -12.69 0.07
C HIS A 128 -0.59 -12.34 -0.99
N TRP A 129 -0.18 -11.63 -2.04
CA TRP A 129 -1.05 -11.26 -3.15
C TRP A 129 -1.66 -12.49 -3.84
N LEU A 130 -2.98 -12.44 -4.07
CA LEU A 130 -3.82 -13.51 -4.64
C LEU A 130 -3.85 -14.87 -3.91
N GLU A 131 -3.10 -15.04 -2.83
CA GLU A 131 -3.23 -16.21 -1.95
C GLU A 131 -4.60 -16.24 -1.23
N ASP A 132 -4.99 -17.43 -0.74
CA ASP A 132 -6.23 -17.68 0.01
C ASP A 132 -7.50 -17.13 -0.68
N GLY A 133 -7.63 -17.34 -2.00
CA GLY A 133 -8.80 -16.87 -2.76
C GLY A 133 -8.82 -15.35 -2.96
N ALA A 134 -7.65 -14.75 -3.19
CA ALA A 134 -7.49 -13.32 -3.43
C ALA A 134 -8.00 -12.41 -2.30
N ARG A 135 -7.86 -12.84 -1.05
CA ARG A 135 -8.26 -12.02 0.12
C ARG A 135 -7.52 -10.70 0.13
N SER A 136 -6.19 -10.73 0.08
CA SER A 136 -5.34 -9.53 0.00
C SER A 136 -5.51 -8.72 -1.30
N ASN A 137 -6.52 -9.01 -2.13
CA ASN A 137 -6.93 -8.11 -3.19
C ASN A 137 -7.76 -6.95 -2.62
N ASN A 138 -7.12 -5.79 -2.53
CA ASN A 138 -7.64 -4.57 -1.94
C ASN A 138 -8.20 -4.76 -0.51
N PRO A 139 -7.37 -5.12 0.47
CA PRO A 139 -7.81 -5.41 1.84
C PRO A 139 -8.15 -4.12 2.60
N TYR A 140 -9.00 -4.23 3.62
CA TYR A 140 -9.19 -3.17 4.60
C TYR A 140 -8.02 -3.13 5.59
N VAL A 141 -7.72 -1.92 6.05
CA VAL A 141 -6.75 -1.66 7.10
C VAL A 141 -7.33 -0.67 8.10
N ALA A 142 -7.02 -0.90 9.37
CA ALA A 142 -7.09 0.13 10.39
C ALA A 142 -5.84 1.01 10.28
N PHE A 143 -5.96 2.33 10.37
CA PHE A 143 -4.80 3.22 10.26
C PHE A 143 -4.78 4.35 11.28
N ARG A 144 -3.56 4.83 11.56
CA ARG A 144 -3.30 6.03 12.35
C ARG A 144 -2.07 6.76 11.86
N ARG A 145 -2.05 8.08 12.03
CA ARG A 145 -0.88 8.92 11.78
C ARG A 145 0.19 8.66 12.84
N VAL A 146 1.45 8.59 12.41
CA VAL A 146 2.60 8.29 13.27
C VAL A 146 3.79 9.13 12.84
N GLN A 147 4.76 9.29 13.75
CA GLN A 147 6.03 9.90 13.39
C GLN A 147 6.75 9.03 12.35
N CYS A 148 7.29 9.66 11.31
CA CYS A 148 7.98 8.95 10.24
C CYS A 148 9.28 8.30 10.72
N PRO A 149 9.46 6.98 10.53
CA PRO A 149 10.73 6.32 10.79
C PRO A 149 11.84 6.87 9.86
N GLU A 150 13.06 7.02 10.40
CA GLU A 150 14.22 7.49 9.65
C GLU A 150 14.51 6.62 8.41
N GLN A 151 14.25 5.31 8.49
CA GLN A 151 14.43 4.38 7.39
C GLN A 151 13.56 4.72 6.17
N ILE A 152 12.47 5.47 6.37
CA ILE A 152 11.61 5.94 5.29
C ILE A 152 11.98 7.35 4.86
N THR A 153 12.16 8.29 5.80
CA THR A 153 12.47 9.69 5.46
C THR A 153 13.86 9.85 4.84
N ALA A 154 14.84 9.01 5.19
CA ALA A 154 16.15 9.00 4.56
C ALA A 154 16.10 8.55 3.09
N VAL A 155 15.10 7.73 2.71
CA VAL A 155 14.91 7.29 1.33
C VAL A 155 14.24 8.38 0.49
N THR A 156 13.24 9.06 1.04
CA THR A 156 12.46 10.06 0.30
C THR A 156 13.03 11.48 0.41
N GLY A 157 13.86 11.74 1.41
CA GLY A 157 14.34 13.08 1.76
C GLY A 157 13.24 14.00 2.32
N SER A 158 12.09 13.46 2.72
CA SER A 158 10.95 14.24 3.18
C SER A 158 10.57 13.88 4.62
N THR A 159 10.47 14.91 5.46
CA THR A 159 9.98 14.82 6.84
C THR A 159 8.93 15.92 7.05
N PRO A 160 7.71 15.59 7.51
CA PRO A 160 6.70 16.59 7.83
C PRO A 160 7.17 17.59 8.90
N LEU A 161 6.74 18.84 8.80
CA LEU A 161 7.11 19.87 9.77
C LEU A 161 6.57 19.58 11.19
N ASP A 162 5.44 18.89 11.28
CA ASP A 162 4.77 18.49 12.52
C ASP A 162 5.04 17.02 12.89
N ASP A 163 6.00 16.34 12.24
CA ASP A 163 6.25 14.90 12.41
C ASP A 163 6.49 14.51 13.87
N ALA A 164 7.26 15.33 14.60
CA ALA A 164 7.58 15.12 16.01
C ALA A 164 6.38 15.27 16.97
N SER A 165 5.23 15.76 16.48
CA SER A 165 3.99 15.84 17.27
C SER A 165 3.17 14.54 17.25
N HIS A 166 3.58 13.56 16.42
CA HIS A 166 2.87 12.29 16.28
C HIS A 166 3.57 11.15 17.05
N PRO A 167 2.86 10.08 17.41
CA PRO A 167 3.44 8.99 18.17
C PRO A 167 4.56 8.27 17.42
N VAL A 168 5.67 8.00 18.10
CA VAL A 168 6.72 7.11 17.61
C VAL A 168 6.19 5.68 17.54
N ILE A 169 6.54 4.98 16.48
CA ILE A 169 6.32 3.54 16.37
C ILE A 169 7.31 2.79 17.24
N ASN A 170 6.82 1.97 18.15
CA ASN A 170 7.67 1.07 18.90
C ASN A 170 7.85 -0.25 18.14
N LEU A 171 9.07 -0.52 17.67
CA LEU A 171 9.40 -1.75 16.96
C LEU A 171 9.14 -3.03 17.79
N ALA A 172 9.09 -2.91 19.13
CA ALA A 172 8.72 -4.02 20.01
C ALA A 172 7.23 -4.40 19.89
N ASP A 173 6.37 -3.46 19.52
CA ASP A 173 4.94 -3.71 19.32
C ASP A 173 4.73 -4.66 18.14
N PHE A 174 5.60 -4.65 17.12
CA PHE A 174 5.58 -5.60 16.01
C PHE A 174 6.13 -6.99 16.35
N ARG A 175 6.82 -7.14 17.49
CA ARG A 175 7.32 -8.43 17.97
C ARG A 175 6.34 -9.13 18.91
N GLN A 176 5.33 -8.41 19.40
CA GLN A 176 4.30 -8.96 20.25
C GLN A 176 3.20 -9.62 19.41
N ALA A 177 2.81 -10.82 19.83
CA ALA A 177 1.72 -11.59 19.23
C ALA A 177 0.40 -10.79 19.27
N PRO A 178 -0.56 -11.06 18.35
CA PRO A 178 -1.76 -10.25 18.21
C PRO A 178 -2.59 -10.28 19.50
N GLY A 179 -2.84 -9.11 20.11
CA GLY A 179 -3.69 -9.02 21.30
C GLY A 179 -3.66 -7.70 22.09
N VAL A 180 -2.70 -6.81 21.87
CA VAL A 180 -2.68 -5.53 22.58
C VAL A 180 -3.48 -4.49 21.80
N ALA A 181 -4.65 -4.13 22.33
CA ALA A 181 -5.47 -3.05 21.82
C ALA A 181 -4.92 -1.71 22.33
N THR A 182 -4.47 -0.85 21.41
CA THR A 182 -4.16 0.56 21.72
C THR A 182 -5.44 1.39 21.69
N SER A 183 -5.63 2.23 22.70
CA SER A 183 -6.90 2.86 23.14
C SER A 183 -7.39 4.06 22.32
N ALA A 184 -7.14 4.11 21.02
CA ALA A 184 -7.79 5.04 20.11
C ALA A 184 -8.34 4.20 18.97
N GLN A 185 -9.65 4.24 18.69
CA GLN A 185 -10.20 3.56 17.51
C GLN A 185 -9.52 4.14 16.27
N PRO A 186 -8.69 3.36 15.56
CA PRO A 186 -8.06 3.82 14.33
C PRO A 186 -9.16 3.99 13.27
N ALA A 187 -8.98 4.96 12.37
CA ALA A 187 -9.83 5.07 11.20
C ALA A 187 -9.66 3.82 10.32
N SER A 188 -10.71 3.40 9.59
CA SER A 188 -10.64 2.26 8.66
C SER A 188 -10.55 2.78 7.23
N GLY A 189 -9.71 2.17 6.40
CA GLY A 189 -9.52 2.54 5.00
C GLY A 189 -9.23 1.33 4.14
N CYS A 190 -9.54 1.44 2.85
CA CYS A 190 -9.21 0.39 1.89
C CYS A 190 -7.80 0.61 1.35
N VAL A 191 -6.98 -0.44 1.33
CA VAL A 191 -5.72 -0.42 0.59
C VAL A 191 -6.00 -0.83 -0.84
N ARG A 192 -5.44 -0.10 -1.80
CA ARG A 192 -5.32 -0.52 -3.19
C ARG A 192 -3.86 -0.77 -3.52
N ILE A 193 -3.63 -1.62 -4.50
CA ILE A 193 -2.28 -1.90 -5.00
C ILE A 193 -2.17 -1.19 -6.35
N ALA A 194 -1.37 -0.13 -6.41
CA ALA A 194 -1.18 0.64 -7.63
C ALA A 194 0.28 1.10 -7.72
N CYS A 195 0.89 0.94 -8.90
CA CYS A 195 2.16 1.58 -9.19
C CYS A 195 1.83 2.96 -9.77
N ARG A 196 1.96 4.02 -8.97
CA ARG A 196 1.94 5.41 -9.46
C ARG A 196 3.28 6.06 -9.19
#